data_AF-A0A1F8NN04-F1
#
_entry.id   AF-A0A1F8NN04-F1
#
_cell.length_a   1.000
_cell.length_b   1.000
_cell.length_c   1.000
_cell.angle_alpha   90.00
_cell.angle_beta   90.00
_cell.angle_gamma   90.00
#
_symmetry.space_group_name_H-M   'P 1'
#
loop_
_entity.id
_entity.type
_entity.pdbx_description
1 polymer ?
#
loop_
_entity_poly.entity_id
_entity_poly.type
_entity_poly.pdbx_seq_one_letter_code
_entity_poly.pdbx_strand_id
1 'polypeptide(L)'
;MFFLLWIGRRFRDRLRTGDLFIIYLITYPVGRFFLEFIRLDYVPLFGINANQALMGVVAVASAAALILRHRRAPAVGPSQL
;
A
#
# COMPACT_ATOMS: atom_id res chain seq x y z
N MET A 1 -3.44 -11.92 -5.32
CA MET A 1 -3.85 -11.54 -6.70
C MET A 1 -5.35 -11.34 -6.85
N PHE A 2 -6.21 -12.27 -6.42
CA PHE A 2 -7.68 -12.10 -6.46
C PHE A 2 -8.19 -10.81 -5.82
N PHE A 3 -7.64 -10.43 -4.66
CA PHE A 3 -8.01 -9.18 -3.97
C PHE A 3 -7.81 -7.92 -4.84
N LEU A 4 -6.69 -7.83 -5.56
CA LEU A 4 -6.38 -6.67 -6.41
C LEU A 4 -7.28 -6.62 -7.65
N LEU A 5 -7.55 -7.78 -8.25
CA LEU A 5 -8.47 -7.89 -9.38
C LEU A 5 -9.89 -7.50 -8.95
N TRP A 6 -10.31 -7.94 -7.77
CA TRP A 6 -11.60 -7.58 -7.20
C TRP A 6 -11.70 -6.08 -6.94
N ILE A 7 -10.69 -5.46 -6.31
CA ILE A 7 -10.64 -4.00 -6.12
C ILE A 7 -10.68 -3.26 -7.47
N GLY A 8 -9.86 -3.69 -8.42
CA GLY A 8 -9.78 -3.08 -9.75
C GLY A 8 -11.10 -3.12 -10.51
N ARG A 9 -11.92 -4.16 -10.29
CA ARG A 9 -13.27 -4.26 -10.86
C ARG A 9 -14.29 -3.47 -10.07
N ARG A 10 -14.25 -3.53 -8.73
CA ARG A 10 -15.25 -2.95 -7.84
C ARG A 10 -15.18 -1.43 -7.75
N PHE A 11 -13.98 -0.86 -7.84
CA PHE A 11 -13.69 0.57 -7.66
C PHE A 11 -13.10 1.22 -8.91
N ARG A 12 -13.34 0.63 -10.09
CA ARG A 12 -12.79 1.11 -11.37
C ARG A 12 -12.94 2.62 -11.57
N ASP A 13 -14.10 3.17 -11.23
CA ASP A 13 -14.41 4.59 -11.47
C ASP A 13 -13.75 5.55 -10.46
N ARG A 14 -13.21 5.02 -9.36
CA ARG A 14 -12.55 5.82 -8.30
C ARG A 14 -11.03 5.66 -8.29
N LEU A 15 -10.50 4.60 -8.91
CA LEU A 15 -9.08 4.33 -8.97
C LEU A 15 -8.39 5.28 -9.96
N ARG A 16 -7.42 6.03 -9.47
CA ARG A 16 -6.49 6.82 -10.27
C ARG A 16 -5.36 5.92 -10.78
N THR A 17 -4.70 6.34 -11.87
CA THR A 17 -3.56 5.60 -12.45
C THR A 17 -2.49 5.32 -11.40
N GLY A 18 -2.16 4.05 -11.16
CA GLY A 18 -1.18 3.65 -10.14
C GLY A 18 -1.74 3.39 -8.74
N ASP A 19 -3.02 3.61 -8.47
CA ASP A 19 -3.62 3.27 -7.17
C ASP A 19 -3.58 1.76 -6.90
N LEU A 20 -3.77 0.93 -7.92
CA LEU A 20 -3.63 -0.53 -7.80
C LEU A 20 -2.21 -0.94 -7.37
N PHE A 21 -1.19 -0.21 -7.83
CA PHE A 21 0.19 -0.45 -7.41
C PHE A 21 0.41 -0.05 -5.94
N ILE A 22 -0.13 1.10 -5.51
CA ILE A 22 -0.08 1.52 -4.10
C ILE A 22 -0.83 0.52 -3.21
N ILE A 23 -2.01 0.05 -3.63
CA ILE A 23 -2.80 -0.95 -2.90
C ILE A 23 -2.04 -2.28 -2.81
N TYR A 24 -1.29 -2.66 -3.84
CA TYR A 24 -0.38 -3.81 -3.77
C TYR A 24 0.72 -3.58 -2.72
N LEU A 25 1.34 -2.40 -2.70
CA LEU A 25 2.34 -2.01 -1.68
C LEU A 25 1.76 -1.87 -0.27
N ILE A 26 0.45 -1.87 -0.09
CA ILE A 26 -0.19 -2.01 1.23
C ILE A 26 -0.42 -3.50 1.53
N THR A 27 -1.08 -4.19 0.61
CA THR A 27 -1.58 -5.56 0.84
C THR A 27 -0.44 -6.55 1.09
N TYR A 28 0.63 -6.48 0.29
CA TYR A 28 1.75 -7.41 0.42
C TYR A 28 2.52 -7.21 1.74
N PRO A 29 2.97 -6.00 2.11
CA PRO A 29 3.65 -5.78 3.39
C PRO A 29 2.79 -6.07 4.60
N VAL A 30 1.48 -5.77 4.57
CA VAL A 30 0.57 -6.11 5.66
C VAL A 30 0.52 -7.62 5.87
N GLY A 31 0.32 -8.40 4.80
CA GLY A 31 0.37 -9.86 4.88
C GLY A 31 1.73 -10.36 5.38
N ARG A 32 2.83 -9.80 4.87
CA ARG A 32 4.19 -10.18 5.26
C ARG A 32 4.48 -9.87 6.73
N PHE A 33 4.02 -8.73 7.23
CA PHE A 33 4.13 -8.32 8.63
C PHE A 33 3.46 -9.34 9.55
N PHE A 34 2.24 -9.77 9.23
CA PHE A 34 1.53 -10.76 10.05
C PHE A 34 2.14 -12.16 9.97
N LEU A 35 2.58 -12.58 8.79
CA LEU A 35 3.27 -13.87 8.61
C LEU A 35 4.58 -13.95 9.40
N GLU A 36 5.21 -12.81 9.68
CA GLU A 36 6.45 -12.77 10.42
C GLU A 36 6.26 -13.13 11.92
N PHE A 37 5.07 -12.95 12.50
CA PHE A 37 4.78 -13.44 13.86
C PHE A 37 4.70 -14.98 13.95
N ILE A 38 4.44 -15.65 12.82
CA ILE A 38 4.35 -17.11 12.75
C ILE A 38 5.75 -17.72 12.55
N ARG A 39 6.73 -16.93 12.08
CA ARG A 39 8.09 -17.42 11.88
C ARG A 39 8.82 -17.56 13.21
N LEU A 40 9.45 -18.71 13.37
CA LEU A 40 10.30 -19.05 14.51
C LEU A 40 11.73 -18.48 14.31
N ASP A 41 12.14 -18.27 13.07
CA ASP A 41 13.43 -17.73 12.67
C ASP A 41 13.28 -16.29 12.15
N TYR A 42 13.99 -15.35 12.77
CA TYR A 42 14.01 -13.97 12.28
C TYR A 42 15.38 -13.33 12.31
N VAL A 43 15.53 -12.27 11.52
CA VAL A 43 16.72 -11.43 11.49
C VAL A 43 16.49 -10.25 12.44
N PRO A 44 17.11 -10.25 13.64
CA PRO A 44 17.03 -9.12 14.55
C PRO A 44 17.83 -7.94 13.99
N LEU A 45 17.24 -6.76 14.08
CA LEU A 45 17.88 -5.47 13.84
C LEU A 45 17.40 -4.53 14.94
N PHE A 46 18.31 -4.04 15.77
CA PHE A 46 18.00 -3.23 16.96
C PHE A 46 16.95 -3.87 17.91
N GLY A 47 16.98 -5.20 18.06
CA GLY A 47 16.05 -5.91 18.95
C GLY A 47 14.64 -6.10 18.40
N ILE A 48 14.37 -5.65 17.17
CA ILE A 48 13.13 -5.92 16.44
C ILE A 48 13.41 -6.71 15.17
N ASN A 49 12.39 -7.36 14.63
CA ASN A 49 12.54 -8.06 13.37
C ASN A 49 12.67 -7.05 12.21
N ALA A 50 13.80 -7.10 11.50
CA ALA A 50 14.11 -6.18 10.40
C ALA A 50 13.03 -6.19 9.29
N ASN A 51 12.57 -7.38 8.92
CA ASN A 51 11.53 -7.55 7.91
C ASN A 51 10.21 -6.95 8.39
N GLN A 52 9.85 -7.21 9.64
CA GLN A 52 8.63 -6.69 10.24
C GLN A 52 8.66 -5.16 10.31
N ALA A 53 9.79 -4.57 10.68
CA ALA A 53 9.99 -3.12 10.69
C ALA A 53 9.82 -2.52 9.29
N LEU A 54 10.53 -3.08 8.30
CA LEU A 54 10.45 -2.63 6.91
C LEU A 54 9.03 -2.73 6.35
N MET A 55 8.36 -3.86 6.57
CA MET A 55 6.99 -4.07 6.10
C MET A 55 6.02 -3.08 6.75
N GLY A 56 6.18 -2.80 8.05
CA GLY A 56 5.38 -1.79 8.76
C GLY A 56 5.56 -0.40 8.15
N VAL A 57 6.81 0.02 7.91
CA VAL A 57 7.12 1.32 7.28
C VAL A 57 6.51 1.42 5.88
N VAL A 58 6.71 0.40 5.03
CA VAL A 58 6.17 0.41 3.66
C VAL A 58 4.64 0.44 3.66
N ALA A 59 3.98 -0.33 4.54
CA ALA A 59 2.52 -0.33 4.67
C ALA A 59 1.99 1.05 5.07
N VAL A 60 2.56 1.67 6.10
CA VAL A 60 2.15 2.99 6.60
C VAL A 60 2.40 4.07 5.55
N ALA A 61 3.58 4.09 4.93
CA ALA A 61 3.93 5.06 3.90
C ALA A 61 3.01 4.95 2.67
N SER A 62 2.71 3.73 2.22
CA SER A 62 1.82 3.48 1.08
C SER A 62 0.37 3.87 1.40
N ALA A 63 -0.11 3.56 2.61
CA ALA A 63 -1.44 3.98 3.06
C ALA A 63 -1.56 5.51 3.14
N ALA A 64 -0.55 6.18 3.72
CA ALA A 64 -0.49 7.63 3.75
C ALA A 64 -0.46 8.23 2.34
N ALA A 65 0.35 7.68 1.42
CA ALA A 65 0.39 8.12 0.03
C ALA A 65 -0.97 7.99 -0.66
N LEU A 66 -1.66 6.85 -0.48
CA LEU A 66 -3.00 6.63 -1.06
C LEU A 66 -4.02 7.65 -0.52
N ILE A 67 -4.04 7.87 0.80
CA ILE A 67 -4.94 8.81 1.45
C ILE A 67 -4.66 10.24 0.97
N LEU A 68 -3.41 10.70 1.06
CA LEU A 68 -3.01 12.04 0.63
C LEU A 68 -3.34 12.29 -0.85
N ARG A 69 -3.13 11.27 -1.70
CA ARG A 69 -3.49 11.34 -3.11
C ARG A 69 -4.97 11.59 -3.32
N HIS A 70 -5.85 10.87 -2.61
CA HIS A 70 -7.30 11.00 -2.77
C HIS A 70 -7.86 12.25 -2.09
N ARG A 71 -7.14 12.83 -1.13
CA ARG A 71 -7.51 14.10 -0.48
C ARG A 71 -7.22 15.32 -1.37
N ARG A 72 -6.28 15.23 -2.30
CA ARG A 72 -6.05 16.28 -3.29
C ARG A 72 -7.09 16.13 -4.41
N ALA A 73 -7.92 17.17 -4.59
CA ALA A 73 -8.77 17.30 -5.77
C ALA A 73 -7.89 17.17 -7.03
N PRO A 74 -8.40 16.60 -8.13
CA PRO A 74 -7.65 16.62 -9.39
C PRO A 74 -7.25 18.07 -9.66
N ALA A 75 -5.97 18.33 -9.89
CA ALA A 75 -5.57 19.63 -10.40
C ALA A 75 -6.36 19.84 -11.69
N VAL A 76 -7.30 20.79 -11.68
CA VAL A 76 -7.99 21.23 -12.88
C VAL A 76 -6.89 21.75 -13.79
N GLY A 77 -6.49 20.96 -14.79
CA GLY A 77 -5.56 21.41 -15.81
C GLY A 77 -6.17 22.63 -16.50
N PRO A 78 -5.36 23.64 -16.85
CA PRO A 78 -5.89 24.87 -17.44
C PRO A 78 -6.74 24.51 -18.66
N SER A 79 -8.02 24.86 -18.60
CA SER A 79 -8.95 24.79 -19.73
C SER A 79 -8.38 25.65 -20.84
N GLN A 80 -7.75 25.02 -21.83
CA GLN A 80 -7.35 25.67 -23.07
C GLN A 80 -8.64 25.96 -23.84
N LEU A 81 -9.01 27.25 -23.86
CA LEU A 81 -10.02 27.87 -24.71
C LEU A 81 -9.64 27.79 -26.19
#